data_AF-A0A3C1KYV9-F1
#
_entry.id   AF-A0A3C1KYV9-F1
#
_cell.length_a   1.000
_cell.length_b   1.000
_cell.length_c   1.000
_cell.angle_alpha   90.00
_cell.angle_beta   90.00
_cell.angle_gamma   90.00
#
_symmetry.space_group_name_H-M   'P 1'
#
loop_
_entity.id
_entity.type
_entity.pdbx_description
1 polymer ?
#
loop_
_entity_poly.entity_id
_entity_poly.type
_entity_poly.pdbx_seq_one_letter_code
_entity_poly.pdbx_strand_id
1 'polypeptide(L)'
;FGGTGTNHIGASGLIFGWFGYLLLAGWYERSLSTAAISIVVGGLYGGMIWGVLPIRAGVSWQGHLFGFIGGWLAAKWSVRQQSDDGA
;
A
#
# COMPACT_ATOMS: atom_id res chain seq x y z
N PHE A 1 -21.47 -3.54 15.48
CA PHE A 1 -20.21 -4.01 14.87
C PHE A 1 -19.10 -3.91 15.92
N GLY A 2 -18.34 -4.99 16.15
CA GLY A 2 -17.25 -5.10 17.13
C GLY A 2 -17.65 -5.72 18.48
N GLY A 3 -17.95 -7.02 18.52
CA GLY A 3 -18.27 -7.77 19.74
C GLY A 3 -17.02 -8.38 20.39
N THR A 4 -17.12 -8.77 21.66
CA THR A 4 -16.03 -9.45 22.39
C THR A 4 -15.58 -10.72 21.66
N GLY A 5 -14.27 -10.84 21.42
CA GLY A 5 -13.65 -11.96 20.68
C GLY A 5 -13.24 -11.66 19.23
N THR A 6 -13.57 -10.50 18.67
CA THR A 6 -13.06 -10.10 17.35
C THR A 6 -11.79 -9.27 17.48
N ASN A 7 -10.64 -9.88 17.17
CA ASN A 7 -9.40 -9.15 16.94
C ASN A 7 -9.51 -8.39 15.60
N HIS A 8 -9.98 -7.16 15.63
CA HIS A 8 -9.77 -6.22 14.52
C HIS A 8 -8.29 -5.78 14.52
N ILE A 9 -7.37 -6.70 14.25
CA ILE A 9 -6.08 -6.34 13.67
C ILE A 9 -6.44 -5.88 12.25
N GLY A 10 -6.66 -4.57 12.11
CA GLY A 10 -7.50 -4.00 11.07
C GLY A 10 -7.05 -4.37 9.66
N ALA A 11 -7.99 -4.89 8.85
CA ALA A 11 -7.80 -5.08 7.41
C ALA A 11 -7.30 -3.81 6.70
N SER A 12 -7.49 -2.64 7.31
CA SER A 12 -6.96 -1.38 6.83
C SER A 12 -5.43 -1.38 6.70
N GLY A 13 -4.68 -2.04 7.57
CA GLY A 13 -3.22 -2.16 7.39
C GLY A 13 -2.85 -2.85 6.08
N LEU A 14 -3.53 -3.94 5.73
CA LEU A 14 -3.35 -4.63 4.44
C LEU A 14 -3.78 -3.76 3.26
N ILE A 15 -4.90 -3.04 3.39
CA ILE A 15 -5.37 -2.11 2.36
C ILE A 15 -4.32 -1.02 2.09
N PHE A 16 -3.73 -0.45 3.14
CA PHE A 16 -2.65 0.52 3.00
C PHE A 16 -1.37 -0.09 2.40
N GLY A 17 -1.08 -1.36 2.69
CA GLY A 17 -0.01 -2.11 2.01
C GLY A 17 -0.25 -2.28 0.52
N TRP A 18 -1.44 -2.74 0.11
CA TRP A 18 -1.79 -2.83 -1.30
C TRP A 18 -1.78 -1.47 -1.99
N PHE A 19 -2.28 -0.44 -1.31
CA PHE A 19 -2.22 0.93 -1.82
C PHE A 19 -0.79 1.40 -2.05
N GLY A 20 0.10 1.24 -1.07
CA GLY A 20 1.52 1.60 -1.20
C GLY A 20 2.24 0.82 -2.31
N TYR A 21 1.96 -0.48 -2.44
CA TYR A 21 2.50 -1.31 -3.51
C TYR A 21 2.04 -0.82 -4.88
N LEU A 22 0.72 -0.76 -5.11
CA LEU A 22 0.16 -0.42 -6.43
C LEU A 22 0.45 1.01 -6.85
N LEU A 23 0.54 1.95 -5.90
CA LEU A 23 0.89 3.34 -6.19
C LEU A 23 2.34 3.49 -6.67
N LEU A 24 3.25 2.62 -6.19
CA LEU A 24 4.69 2.72 -6.46
C LEU A 24 5.20 1.67 -7.45
N ALA A 25 4.44 0.62 -7.74
CA ALA A 25 4.81 -0.45 -8.67
C ALA A 25 5.17 0.10 -10.07
N GLY A 26 4.38 1.03 -10.61
CA GLY A 26 4.66 1.67 -11.90
C GLY A 26 5.99 2.42 -11.95
N TRP A 27 6.46 2.98 -10.83
CA TRP A 27 7.74 3.67 -10.74
C TRP A 27 8.92 2.69 -10.84
N TYR A 28 8.81 1.54 -10.17
CA TYR A 28 9.89 0.56 -10.11
C TYR A 28 9.90 -0.33 -11.35
N GLU A 29 8.77 -0.91 -11.73
CA GLU A 29 8.68 -1.97 -12.76
C GLU A 29 8.74 -1.42 -14.19
N ARG A 30 8.51 -0.12 -14.37
CA ARG A 30 8.67 0.61 -15.65
C ARG A 30 7.91 -0.01 -16.84
N SER A 31 6.88 -0.79 -16.58
CA SER A 31 5.96 -1.31 -17.61
C SER A 31 4.79 -0.33 -17.80
N LEU A 32 4.27 -0.25 -19.04
CA LEU A 32 3.09 0.57 -19.33
C LEU A 32 1.87 0.14 -18.50
N SER A 33 1.70 -1.18 -18.30
CA SER A 33 0.60 -1.75 -17.53
C SER A 33 0.63 -1.29 -16.08
N THR A 34 1.79 -1.38 -15.42
CA THR A 34 1.94 -1.00 -14.01
C THR A 34 1.90 0.50 -13.82
N ALA A 35 2.42 1.28 -14.77
CA ALA A 35 2.27 2.73 -14.77
C ALA A 35 0.78 3.15 -14.87
N ALA A 36 0.01 2.53 -15.77
CA ALA A 36 -1.42 2.81 -15.89
C ALA A 36 -2.18 2.47 -14.60
N ILE A 37 -1.88 1.33 -13.99
CA ILE A 37 -2.48 0.93 -12.69
C ILE A 37 -2.12 1.95 -11.60
N SER A 38 -0.85 2.33 -11.46
CA SER A 38 -0.43 3.31 -10.47
C SER A 38 -1.11 4.67 -10.65
N ILE A 39 -1.30 5.12 -11.90
CA ILE A 39 -2.02 6.36 -12.20
C ILE A 39 -3.50 6.25 -11.79
N VAL A 40 -4.17 5.17 -12.16
CA VAL A 40 -5.59 4.95 -11.79
C VAL A 40 -5.75 4.87 -10.28
N VAL A 41 -4.90 4.14 -9.59
CA VAL A 41 -4.92 4.03 -8.12
C VAL A 41 -4.62 5.39 -7.47
N GLY A 42 -3.62 6.12 -7.95
CA GLY A 42 -3.30 7.46 -7.46
C GLY A 42 -4.44 8.46 -7.66
N GLY A 43 -5.12 8.41 -8.82
CA GLY A 43 -6.25 9.28 -9.13
C GLY A 43 -7.50 8.98 -8.31
N LEU A 44 -7.86 7.70 -8.18
CA LEU A 44 -9.08 7.29 -7.48
C LEU A 44 -8.92 7.22 -5.96
N TYR A 45 -7.74 6.82 -5.48
CA TYR A 45 -7.48 6.50 -4.08
C TYR A 45 -6.38 7.37 -3.45
N GLY A 46 -5.85 8.39 -4.14
CA GLY A 46 -4.79 9.27 -3.61
C GLY A 46 -5.13 9.91 -2.27
N GLY A 47 -6.41 10.18 -2.00
CA GLY A 47 -6.90 10.68 -0.71
C GLY A 47 -6.61 9.76 0.49
N MET A 48 -6.34 8.46 0.26
CA MET A 48 -5.95 7.54 1.33
C MET A 48 -4.65 7.96 2.01
N ILE A 49 -3.77 8.72 1.35
CA ILE A 49 -2.51 9.17 1.95
C ILE A 49 -2.72 9.92 3.26
N TRP A 50 -3.83 10.65 3.42
CA TRP A 50 -4.15 11.36 4.66
C TRP A 50 -4.43 10.42 5.84
N GLY A 51 -4.78 9.15 5.57
CA GLY A 51 -5.04 8.15 6.59
C GLY A 51 -3.79 7.63 7.30
N VAL A 52 -2.58 7.92 6.80
CA VAL A 52 -1.33 7.61 7.52
C VAL A 52 -0.98 8.64 8.59
N LEU A 53 -1.70 9.76 8.65
CA LEU A 53 -1.46 10.85 9.58
C LEU A 53 -2.36 10.75 10.83
N PRO A 54 -1.89 11.22 12.00
CA PRO A 54 -2.63 11.19 13.26
C PRO A 54 -3.71 12.29 13.36
N ILE A 55 -4.61 12.39 12.37
CA ILE A 55 -5.58 13.50 12.26
C ILE A 55 -6.91 13.18 12.96
N ARG A 56 -7.30 11.90 13.06
CA ARG A 56 -8.61 11.48 13.61
C ARG A 56 -8.42 10.51 14.76
N ALA A 57 -9.00 10.85 15.92
CA ALA A 57 -9.02 9.95 17.07
C ALA A 57 -9.77 8.65 16.73
N GLY A 58 -9.27 7.52 17.24
CA GLY A 58 -9.84 6.19 16.97
C GLY A 58 -9.42 5.55 15.64
N VAL A 59 -8.62 6.25 14.81
CA VAL A 59 -8.00 5.67 13.60
C VAL A 59 -6.61 5.15 13.92
N SER A 60 -6.31 3.91 13.49
CA SER A 60 -4.97 3.30 13.64
C SER A 60 -4.01 3.81 12.56
N TRP A 61 -3.65 5.09 12.63
CA TRP A 61 -2.75 5.72 11.66
C TRP A 61 -1.37 5.03 11.60
N GLN A 62 -0.87 4.49 12.71
CA GLN A 62 0.37 3.72 12.71
C GLN A 62 0.23 2.46 11.85
N GLY A 63 -0.89 1.74 11.97
CA GLY A 63 -1.16 0.56 11.14
C GLY A 63 -1.22 0.90 9.66
N HIS A 64 -1.82 2.04 9.32
CA HIS A 64 -1.85 2.55 7.93
C HIS A 64 -0.44 2.92 7.43
N LEU A 65 0.33 3.66 8.24
CA LEU A 65 1.69 4.07 7.90
C LEU A 65 2.60 2.86 7.65
N PHE A 66 2.63 1.90 8.59
CA PHE A 66 3.48 0.72 8.44
C PHE A 66 2.98 -0.23 7.35
N GLY A 67 1.66 -0.31 7.13
CA GLY A 67 1.09 -0.98 5.96
C GLY A 67 1.63 -0.39 4.66
N PHE A 68 1.48 0.93 4.49
CA PHE A 68 1.96 1.66 3.32
C PHE A 68 3.47 1.49 3.08
N ILE A 69 4.29 1.62 4.13
CA ILE A 69 5.74 1.39 4.04
C ILE A 69 6.05 -0.04 3.61
N GLY A 70 5.34 -1.03 4.16
CA GLY A 70 5.49 -2.43 3.74
C GLY A 70 5.18 -2.64 2.26
N GLY A 71 4.09 -2.05 1.76
CA GLY A 71 3.73 -2.05 0.34
C GLY A 71 4.78 -1.40 -0.55
N TRP A 72 5.31 -0.25 -0.12
CA TRP A 72 6.39 0.43 -0.83
C TRP A 72 7.64 -0.45 -0.93
N LEU A 73 8.09 -1.03 0.18
CA LEU A 73 9.26 -1.91 0.19
C LEU A 73 9.06 -3.14 -0.71
N ALA A 74 7.86 -3.73 -0.69
CA ALA A 74 7.50 -4.83 -1.58
C ALA A 74 7.59 -4.42 -3.06
N ALA A 75 7.08 -3.25 -3.44
CA ALA A 75 7.19 -2.75 -4.82
C ALA A 75 8.65 -2.57 -5.26
N LYS A 76 9.50 -2.05 -4.35
CA LYS A 76 10.94 -1.89 -4.60
C LYS A 76 11.66 -3.24 -4.78
N TRP A 77 11.26 -4.28 -4.04
CA TRP A 77 11.87 -5.62 -4.13
C TRP A 77 11.37 -6.45 -5.31
N SER A 78 10.12 -6.25 -5.75
CA SER A 78 9.54 -6.98 -6.90
C SER A 78 10.41 -6.88 -8.17
N VAL A 79 11.01 -5.72 -8.40
CA VAL A 79 11.86 -5.47 -9.57
C VAL A 79 13.24 -6.10 -9.47
N ARG A 80 13.75 -6.28 -8.24
CA ARG A 80 15.02 -6.99 -8.04
C ARG A 80 14.88 -8.47 -8.41
N GLN A 81 13.78 -9.10 -8.02
CA GLN A 81 13.53 -10.51 -8.35
C GLN A 81 13.46 -10.75 -9.86
N GLN A 82 12.79 -9.87 -10.62
CA GLN A 82 12.77 -9.95 -12.09
C GLN A 82 14.15 -9.82 -12.74
N SER A 83 15.10 -9.17 -12.06
CA SER A 83 16.49 -9.05 -12.54
C SER A 83 17.32 -10.30 -12.20
N ASP A 84 17.05 -10.95 -11.07
CA ASP A 84 17.76 -12.13 -10.60
C ASP A 84 17.26 -13.42 -11.30
N ASP A 85 15.98 -13.50 -11.64
CA ASP A 85 15.37 -14.66 -12.34
C ASP A 85 15.70 -14.71 -13.85
N GLY A 86 16.27 -13.64 -14.40
CA GLY A 86 16.61 -13.50 -15.83
C GLY A 86 18.10 -13.69 -16.17
N ALA A 87 18.95 -14.01 -15.19
CA ALA A 87 20.39 -14.25 -15.33
C ALA A 87 20.72 -15.75 -15.25
#